data_AF-A0A2W7U7Q7-F1
#
_entry.id   AF-A0A2W7U7Q7-F1
#
_cell.length_a   1.000
_cell.length_b   1.000
_cell.length_c   1.000
_cell.angle_alpha   90.00
_cell.angle_beta   90.00
_cell.angle_gamma   90.00
#
_symmetry.space_group_name_H-M   'P 1'
#
loop_
_entity.id
_entity.type
_entity.pdbx_description
1 polymer ?
#
loop_
_entity_poly.entity_id
_entity_poly.type
_entity_poly.pdbx_seq_one_letter_code
_entity_poly.pdbx_strand_id
1 'polypeptide(L)' 'MKQRIAAAFIMGIITTGLISFTLISINVGFTEKFLARWIKSWGMAYVLIVPVILFVGPKVQQLVSYLFRNK' A
#
# COMPACT_ATOMS: atom_id res chain seq x y z
N MET A 1 18.89 1.31 -11.75
CA MET A 1 18.19 1.82 -10.53
C MET A 1 16.84 2.47 -10.85
N LYS A 2 16.76 3.44 -11.77
CA LYS A 2 15.50 4.14 -12.13
C LYS A 2 14.34 3.19 -12.50
N GLN A 3 14.59 2.19 -13.37
CA GLN A 3 13.57 1.20 -13.76
C GLN A 3 13.05 0.35 -12.59
N ARG A 4 13.92 -0.04 -11.65
CA ARG A 4 13.51 -0.83 -10.47
C ARG A 4 12.62 -0.02 -9.52
N ILE A 5 12.94 1.26 -9.34
CA ILE A 5 12.14 2.17 -8.51
C ILE A 5 10.78 2.42 -9.17
N ALA A 6 10.76 2.70 -10.48
CA ALA A 6 9.52 2.87 -11.22
C ALA A 6 8.63 1.61 -11.18
N ALA A 7 9.22 0.43 -11.40
CA ALA A 7 8.50 -0.84 -11.30
C ALA A 7 7.92 -1.07 -9.90
N ALA A 8 8.69 -0.82 -8.83
CA ALA A 8 8.21 -0.95 -7.46
C ALA A 8 7.06 0.01 -7.15
N PHE A 9 7.13 1.25 -7.65
CA PHE A 9 6.09 2.25 -7.45
C PHE A 9 4.79 1.86 -8.18
N ILE A 10 4.89 1.47 -9.45
CA ILE A 10 3.76 0.99 -10.26
C ILE A 10 3.12 -0.23 -9.62
N MET A 11 3.92 -1.21 -9.19
CA MET A 11 3.43 -2.37 -8.47
C MET A 11 2.68 -1.97 -7.19
N GLY A 12 3.22 -1.04 -6.40
CA GLY A 12 2.54 -0.54 -5.21
C GLY A 12 1.18 0.09 -5.51
N ILE A 13 1.07 0.89 -6.57
CA ILE A 13 -0.20 1.47 -7.02
C ILE A 13 -1.20 0.37 -7.41
N ILE A 14 -0.77 -0.57 -8.26
CA ILE A 14 -1.64 -1.64 -8.78
C ILE A 14 -2.13 -2.52 -7.63
N THR A 15 -1.21 -3.02 -6.79
CA THR A 15 -1.55 -3.96 -5.72
C THR A 15 -2.46 -3.31 -4.67
N THR A 16 -2.15 -2.09 -4.21
CA THR A 16 -3.01 -1.40 -3.23
C THR A 16 -4.35 -0.99 -3.82
N GLY A 17 -4.38 -0.61 -5.10
CA GLY A 17 -5.61 -0.30 -5.84
C GLY A 17 -6.53 -1.51 -5.92
N LEU A 18 -6.01 -2.67 -6.34
CA LEU A 18 -6.79 -3.90 -6.45
C LEU A 18 -7.32 -4.41 -5.11
N ILE A 19 -6.48 -4.40 -4.07
CA ILE A 19 -6.89 -4.82 -2.72
C ILE A 19 -8.00 -3.89 -2.19
N SER A 20 -7.79 -2.57 -2.26
CA SER A 20 -8.78 -1.61 -1.79
C SER A 20 -10.08 -1.65 -2.59
N PHE A 21 -9.99 -1.83 -3.92
CA PHE A 21 -11.16 -1.95 -4.78
C PHE A 21 -12.00 -3.17 -4.39
N THR A 22 -11.35 -4.32 -4.22
CA THR A 22 -12.00 -5.58 -3.82
C THR A 22 -12.65 -5.45 -2.45
N LEU A 23 -11.94 -4.88 -1.46
CA LEU A 23 -12.49 -4.71 -0.12
C LEU A 23 -13.68 -3.76 -0.11
N ILE A 24 -13.58 -2.61 -0.79
CA ILE A 24 -14.67 -1.64 -0.81
C ILE A 24 -15.85 -2.16 -1.64
N SER A 25 -15.61 -2.92 -2.73
CA SER A 25 -16.70 -3.51 -3.52
C SER A 25 -17.48 -4.56 -2.72
N ILE A 26 -16.79 -5.41 -1.95
CA ILE A 26 -17.43 -6.43 -1.10
C ILE A 26 -18.17 -5.81 0.09
N ASN A 27 -17.57 -4.82 0.77
CA ASN A 27 -18.13 -4.29 2.02
C ASN A 27 -19.14 -3.15 1.82
N VAL A 28 -18.99 -2.34 0.77
CA VAL A 28 -19.84 -1.17 0.51
C VAL A 28 -20.80 -1.41 -0.67
N GLY A 29 -20.44 -2.31 -1.59
CA GLY A 29 -21.21 -2.55 -2.81
C GLY A 29 -21.02 -1.46 -3.87
N PHE A 30 -21.47 -1.75 -5.09
CA PHE A 30 -21.44 -0.82 -6.21
C PHE A 30 -22.63 0.14 -6.17
N THR A 31 -22.41 1.33 -5.58
CA THR A 31 -23.35 2.45 -5.59
C THR A 31 -22.97 3.48 -6.67
N GLU A 32 -23.84 4.44 -6.99
CA GLU A 32 -23.54 5.52 -7.95
C GLU A 32 -22.28 6.31 -7.59
N LYS A 33 -21.95 6.41 -6.30
CA LYS A 33 -20.77 7.12 -5.79
C LYS A 33 -19.59 6.18 -5.51
N PHE A 34 -19.68 4.91 -5.87
CA PHE A 34 -18.68 3.90 -5.54
C PHE A 34 -17.29 4.28 -6.03
N LEU A 35 -17.15 4.59 -7.32
CA LEU A 35 -15.83 4.87 -7.91
C LEU A 35 -15.19 6.11 -7.26
N ALA A 36 -15.98 7.16 -7.01
CA ALA A 36 -15.52 8.38 -6.34
C ALA A 36 -15.11 8.11 -4.89
N ARG A 37 -15.88 7.31 -4.15
CA ARG A 37 -15.54 6.91 -2.78
C ARG A 37 -14.29 6.03 -2.74
N TRP A 38 -14.18 5.07 -3.65
CA TRP A 38 -13.03 4.18 -3.74
C TRP A 38 -11.76 4.97 -4.05
N ILE A 39 -11.72 5.79 -5.11
CA ILE A 39 -10.54 6.59 -5.47
C ILE A 39 -10.14 7.54 -4.33
N LYS A 40 -11.11 8.21 -3.71
CA LYS A 40 -10.84 9.13 -2.58
C LYS A 40 -10.22 8.40 -1.40
N SER A 41 -10.84 7.29 -0.96
CA SER A 41 -10.37 6.52 0.19
C SER A 41 -9.03 5.85 -0.09
N TRP A 42 -8.87 5.23 -1.26
CA TRP A 42 -7.61 4.61 -1.69
C TRP A 42 -6.49 5.64 -1.80
N GLY A 43 -6.73 6.78 -2.44
CA GLY A 43 -5.73 7.84 -2.59
C GLY A 43 -5.26 8.41 -1.25
N MET A 44 -6.19 8.66 -0.31
CA MET A 44 -5.85 9.10 1.04
C MET A 44 -4.98 8.06 1.78
N ALA A 45 -5.36 6.78 1.71
CA ALA A 45 -4.58 5.70 2.31
C ALA A 45 -3.20 5.54 1.66
N TYR A 46 -3.11 5.70 0.34
CA TYR A 46 -1.85 5.59 -0.40
C TYR A 46 -0.86 6.70 -0.02
N VAL A 47 -1.33 7.94 0.08
CA VAL A 47 -0.50 9.08 0.53
C VAL A 47 0.01 8.87 1.97
N LEU A 48 -0.78 8.21 2.82
CA LEU A 48 -0.38 7.89 4.19
C LEU A 48 0.60 6.71 4.26
N ILE A 49 0.40 5.64 3.49
CA ILE A 49 1.22 4.43 3.61
C ILE A 49 2.63 4.59 3.03
N VAL A 50 2.79 5.39 1.97
CA VAL A 50 4.11 5.63 1.34
C VAL A 50 5.14 6.17 2.34
N PRO A 51 4.90 7.27 3.08
CA PRO A 51 5.85 7.74 4.09
C PRO A 51 6.02 6.74 5.22
N VAL A 52 4.94 6.08 5.66
CA VAL A 52 5.03 5.02 6.71
C VAL A 52 6.02 3.92 6.29
N ILE A 53 5.95 3.41 5.06
CA ILE A 53 6.88 2.39 4.57
C ILE A 53 8.32 2.93 4.54
N LEU A 54 8.53 4.18 4.12
CA LEU A 54 9.86 4.79 4.05
C LEU A 54 10.50 4.97 5.44
N PHE A 55 9.72 5.36 6.45
CA PHE A 55 10.25 5.61 7.81
C PHE A 55 10.26 4.35 8.70
N VAL A 56 9.24 3.50 8.58
CA VAL A 56 9.05 2.31 9.42
C VAL A 56 9.73 1.08 8.79
N GLY A 57 9.81 0.99 7.47
CA GLY A 57 10.44 -0.12 6.77
C GLY A 57 11.87 -0.43 7.24
N PRO A 58 12.77 0.56 7.34
CA PRO A 58 14.11 0.35 7.87
C PRO A 58 14.11 -0.14 9.33
N LYS A 59 13.22 0.39 10.17
CA LYS A 59 13.09 -0.03 11.58
C LYS A 59 12.62 -1.48 11.69
N VAL A 60 11.67 -1.88 10.85
CA VAL A 60 11.20 -3.27 10.78
C VAL A 60 12.33 -4.19 10.31
N GLN A 61 13.10 -3.79 9.30
CA GLN A 61 14.28 -4.56 8.85
C GLN A 61 15.30 -4.75 9.98
N GLN A 62 15.60 -3.69 10.74
CA GLN A 62 16.48 -3.78 11.91
C GLN A 62 15.94 -4.74 12.97
N LEU A 63 14.64 -4.68 13.27
CA LEU A 63 13.99 -5.58 14.22
C LEU A 63 14.05 -7.04 13.74
N VAL A 64 13.73 -7.29 12.48
CA VAL A 64 13.81 -8.64 11.88
C VAL A 64 15.25 -9.14 11.96
N SER A 65 16.23 -8.35 11.54
CA SER A 65 17.64 -8.72 11.66
C SER A 65 18.03 -9.02 13.11
N TYR A 66 17.60 -8.23 14.08
CA TYR A 66 17.85 -8.48 15.49
C TYR A 66 17.25 -9.82 15.97
N LEU A 67 16.00 -10.12 15.61
CA LEU A 67 15.30 -11.35 16.00
C LEU A 67 15.96 -12.61 15.43
N PHE A 68 16.48 -12.54 14.21
CA PHE A 68 17.11 -13.69 13.54
C PHE A 68 18.64 -13.74 13.67
N ARG A 69 19.29 -12.75 14.30
CA ARG A 69 20.75 -12.71 14.48
C ARG A 69 21.28 -13.74 15.49
N ASN A 70 20.40 -14.35 16.31
CA ASN A 70 20.74 -15.36 17.32
C ASN A 70 20.30 -16.79 16.94
N LYS A 71 20.15 -17.09 15.64
CA LYS A 71 20.06 -18.46 15.13
C LYS A 71 21.29 -18.82 14.32
#